data_AF-A0A3Q8ZBT9-F1
#
_entry.id   AF-A0A3Q8ZBT9-F1
#
_cell.length_a   1.000
_cell.length_b   1.000
_cell.length_c   1.000
_cell.angle_alpha   90.00
_cell.angle_beta   90.00
_cell.angle_gamma   90.00
#
_symmetry.space_group_name_H-M   'P 1'
#
loop_
_entity.id
_entity.type
_entity.pdbx_description
1 polymer ?
#
loop_
_entity_poly.entity_id
_entity_poly.type
_entity_poly.pdbx_seq_one_letter_code
_entity_poly.pdbx_strand_id
1 'polypeptide(L)'
;MSQALVGYTAAKREEEAAAKEEQKLAAGLWGAPAQSNPGVCAKLAVMLETGQSCEDCSEFPWPQLRVALSDLMRLGDIADLPAPGVAVSTPDIGD
;
A
#
# COMPACT_ATOMS: atom_id res chain seq x y z
N MET A 1 18.94 27.29 -31.34
CA MET A 1 19.16 26.53 -30.09
C MET A 1 18.06 26.82 -29.07
N SER A 2 16.78 26.56 -29.38
CA SER A 2 15.67 27.15 -28.58
C SER A 2 14.47 26.24 -28.25
N GLN A 3 14.32 25.06 -28.84
CA GLN A 3 13.20 24.16 -28.47
C GLN A 3 13.59 23.13 -27.41
N ALA A 4 14.82 22.59 -27.47
CA ALA A 4 15.29 21.57 -26.52
C ALA A 4 15.40 22.10 -25.08
N LEU A 5 15.84 23.36 -24.90
CA LEU A 5 15.90 23.98 -23.57
C LEU A 5 14.51 24.26 -22.98
N VAL A 6 13.55 24.69 -23.80
CA VAL A 6 12.17 24.97 -23.33
C VAL A 6 11.45 23.68 -22.96
N GLY A 7 11.59 22.62 -23.78
CA GLY A 7 11.08 21.29 -23.48
C GLY A 7 11.72 20.67 -22.23
N TYR A 8 13.05 20.83 -22.08
CA TYR A 8 13.76 20.41 -20.87
C TYR A 8 13.26 21.16 -19.62
N THR A 9 12.99 22.47 -19.71
CA THR A 9 12.45 23.22 -18.57
C THR A 9 10.99 22.92 -18.26
N ALA A 10 10.17 22.54 -19.25
CA ALA A 10 8.78 22.14 -19.02
C ALA A 10 8.71 20.75 -18.38
N ALA A 11 9.41 19.77 -18.97
CA ALA A 11 9.52 18.42 -18.41
C ALA A 11 10.11 18.43 -17.00
N LYS A 12 11.15 19.24 -16.75
CA LYS A 12 11.73 19.39 -15.41
C LYS A 12 10.77 19.99 -14.39
N ARG A 13 9.92 20.94 -14.79
CA ARG A 13 8.90 21.51 -13.89
C ARG A 13 7.79 20.50 -13.58
N GLU A 14 7.40 19.69 -14.55
CA GLU A 14 6.42 18.63 -14.36
C GLU A 14 6.97 17.52 -13.45
N GLU A 15 8.23 17.13 -13.63
CA GLU A 15 8.94 16.21 -12.74
C GLU A 15 9.01 16.74 -11.31
N GLU A 16 9.41 18.00 -11.12
CA GLU A 16 9.46 18.64 -9.80
C GLU A 16 8.08 18.76 -9.13
N ALA A 17 7.01 18.97 -9.92
CA ALA A 17 5.65 19.00 -9.40
C ALA A 17 5.18 17.60 -8.97
N ALA A 18 5.44 16.58 -9.78
CA ALA A 18 5.13 15.18 -9.46
C ALA A 18 5.87 14.72 -8.20
N ALA A 19 7.17 15.01 -8.09
CA ALA A 19 7.98 14.67 -6.93
C ALA A 19 7.48 15.33 -5.64
N LYS A 20 7.00 16.60 -5.70
CA LYS A 20 6.42 17.29 -4.54
C LYS A 20 5.11 16.65 -4.09
N GLU A 21 4.24 16.28 -5.04
CA GLU A 21 2.99 15.63 -4.70
C GLU A 21 3.23 14.23 -4.13
N GLU A 22 4.15 13.45 -4.70
CA GLU A 22 4.57 12.16 -4.15
C GLU A 22 5.09 12.31 -2.71
N GLN A 23 5.97 13.27 -2.46
CA GLN A 23 6.52 13.52 -1.13
C GLN A 23 5.44 13.92 -0.12
N LYS A 24 4.47 14.73 -0.54
CA LYS A 24 3.31 15.12 0.29
C LYS A 24 2.43 13.92 0.62
N LEU A 25 2.15 13.05 -0.36
CA LEU A 25 1.36 11.84 -0.17
C LEU A 25 2.10 10.84 0.75
N ALA A 26 3.39 10.64 0.55
CA ALA A 26 4.22 9.81 1.42
C ALA A 26 4.22 10.33 2.86
N ALA A 27 4.42 11.65 3.05
CA ALA A 27 4.36 12.27 4.38
C ALA A 27 2.99 12.08 5.04
N GLY A 28 1.90 12.24 4.28
CA GLY A 28 0.54 11.99 4.76
C GLY A 28 0.30 10.53 5.17
N LEU A 29 0.72 9.58 4.33
CA LEU A 29 0.60 8.15 4.61
C LEU A 29 1.35 7.77 5.89
N TRP A 30 2.60 8.23 6.02
CA TRP A 30 3.43 7.87 7.17
C TRP A 30 3.01 8.60 8.45
N GLY A 31 2.56 9.85 8.36
CA GLY A 31 2.09 10.65 9.49
C GLY A 31 0.72 10.23 10.06
N ALA A 32 -0.17 9.64 9.26
CA ALA A 32 -1.50 9.22 9.72
C ALA A 32 -1.44 7.88 10.48
N PRO A 33 -1.82 7.78 11.77
CA PRO A 33 -1.79 6.51 12.48
C PRO A 33 -2.76 5.50 11.84
N ALA A 34 -2.33 4.25 11.63
CA ALA A 34 -3.21 3.21 11.13
C ALA A 34 -4.29 2.88 12.17
N GLN A 35 -5.56 2.95 11.77
CA GLN A 35 -6.72 2.69 12.65
C GLN A 35 -7.25 1.24 12.52
N SER A 36 -6.64 0.43 11.66
CA SER A 36 -7.09 -0.92 11.35
C SER A 36 -5.94 -1.79 10.86
N ASN A 37 -6.10 -3.12 10.92
CA ASN A 37 -5.14 -4.07 10.36
C ASN A 37 -4.92 -3.82 8.84
N PRO A 38 -5.96 -3.65 8.00
CA PRO A 38 -5.76 -3.28 6.60
C PRO A 38 -4.93 -2.01 6.41
N GLY A 39 -5.08 -1.01 7.31
CA GLY A 39 -4.27 0.21 7.27
C GLY A 39 -2.79 -0.03 7.56
N VAL A 40 -2.46 -0.96 8.46
CA VAL A 40 -1.07 -1.39 8.71
C VAL A 40 -0.52 -2.16 7.50
N CYS A 41 -1.30 -3.10 6.95
CA CYS A 41 -0.91 -3.86 5.76
C CYS A 41 -0.64 -2.95 4.55
N ALA A 42 -1.50 -1.95 4.31
CA ALA A 42 -1.33 -0.99 3.22
C ALA A 42 -0.02 -0.20 3.36
N LYS A 43 0.34 0.25 4.56
CA LYS A 43 1.62 0.94 4.79
C LYS A 43 2.82 0.05 4.51
N LEU A 44 2.79 -1.21 4.98
CA LEU A 44 3.86 -2.17 4.73
C LEU A 44 3.98 -2.53 3.25
N ALA A 45 2.87 -2.67 2.53
CA ALA A 45 2.85 -2.89 1.09
C ALA A 45 3.53 -1.73 0.35
N VAL A 46 3.17 -0.48 0.68
CA VAL A 46 3.84 0.70 0.09
C VAL A 46 5.34 0.72 0.41
N MET A 47 5.75 0.35 1.62
CA MET A 47 7.18 0.27 1.98
C MET A 47 7.93 -0.77 1.14
N LEU A 48 7.29 -1.91 0.87
CA LEU A 48 7.87 -2.95 0.03
C LEU A 48 7.97 -2.46 -1.42
N GLU A 49 6.91 -1.89 -1.98
CA GLU A 49 6.89 -1.39 -3.36
C GLU A 49 7.89 -0.25 -3.60
N THR A 50 8.04 0.67 -2.64
CA THR A 50 8.90 1.86 -2.79
C THR A 50 10.32 1.68 -2.28
N GLY A 51 10.54 0.78 -1.32
CA GLY A 51 11.82 0.63 -0.62
C GLY A 51 12.74 -0.45 -1.18
N GLN A 52 12.19 -1.49 -1.80
CA GLN A 52 13.02 -2.57 -2.34
C GLN A 52 13.67 -2.17 -3.66
N SER A 53 14.95 -2.50 -3.85
CA SER A 53 15.66 -2.23 -5.11
C SER A 53 15.13 -3.07 -6.28
N CYS A 54 14.49 -4.20 -5.99
CA CYS A 54 13.82 -5.07 -6.96
C CYS A 54 12.75 -5.94 -6.28
N GLU A 55 11.78 -6.43 -7.06
CA GLU A 55 10.64 -7.23 -6.58
C GLU A 55 11.07 -8.50 -5.83
N ASP A 56 12.07 -9.19 -6.35
CA ASP A 56 12.62 -10.42 -5.77
C ASP A 56 13.85 -10.16 -4.88
N CYS A 57 13.98 -8.96 -4.30
CA CYS A 57 15.14 -8.66 -3.46
C CYS A 57 15.21 -9.64 -2.30
N SER A 58 16.25 -10.48 -2.28
CA SER A 58 16.46 -11.52 -1.27
C SER A 58 17.27 -11.01 -0.07
N GLU A 59 17.73 -9.76 -0.12
CA GLU A 59 18.48 -9.14 0.97
C GLU A 59 17.57 -8.87 2.17
N PHE A 60 18.12 -9.02 3.37
CA PHE A 60 17.43 -8.60 4.58
C PHE A 60 17.09 -7.10 4.52
N PRO A 61 15.89 -6.65 4.92
CA PRO A 61 14.81 -7.42 5.56
C PRO A 61 13.67 -7.85 4.62
N TRP A 62 13.83 -7.75 3.30
CA TRP A 62 12.71 -7.80 2.35
C TRP A 62 11.94 -9.13 2.36
N PRO A 63 12.60 -10.31 2.39
CA PRO A 63 11.88 -11.57 2.52
C PRO A 63 11.05 -11.66 3.80
N GLN A 64 11.59 -11.19 4.93
CA GLN A 64 10.93 -11.24 6.23
C GLN A 64 9.72 -10.31 6.29
N LEU A 65 9.83 -9.12 5.70
CA LEU A 65 8.73 -8.18 5.60
C LEU A 65 7.58 -8.70 4.73
N ARG A 66 7.88 -9.37 3.60
CA ARG A 66 6.86 -10.01 2.76
C ARG A 66 6.11 -11.11 3.50
N VAL A 67 6.84 -11.96 4.23
CA VAL A 67 6.22 -13.01 5.08
C VAL A 67 5.35 -12.39 6.17
N ALA A 68 5.86 -11.37 6.88
CA ALA A 68 5.11 -10.70 7.93
C ALA A 68 3.84 -10.02 7.40
N LEU A 69 3.90 -9.38 6.23
CA LEU A 69 2.72 -8.80 5.59
C LEU A 69 1.69 -9.88 5.24
N SER A 70 2.12 -11.00 4.65
CA SER A 70 1.24 -12.13 4.33
C SER A 70 0.56 -12.70 5.57
N ASP A 71 1.29 -12.82 6.69
CA ASP A 71 0.72 -13.28 7.96
C ASP A 71 -0.27 -12.29 8.55
N LEU A 72 0.02 -10.98 8.48
CA LEU A 72 -0.88 -9.93 8.97
C LEU A 72 -2.20 -9.89 8.20
N MET A 73 -2.17 -10.05 6.87
CA MET A 73 -3.36 -10.13 6.03
C MET A 73 -4.20 -11.37 6.39
N ARG A 74 -3.56 -12.55 6.46
CA ARG A 74 -4.23 -13.80 6.81
C ARG A 74 -4.89 -13.75 8.20
N LEU A 75 -4.24 -13.12 9.18
CA LEU A 75 -4.79 -12.97 10.53
C LEU A 75 -5.89 -11.90 10.61
N GLY A 76 -5.80 -10.85 9.81
CA GLY A 76 -6.84 -9.83 9.67
C GLY A 76 -8.14 -10.43 9.14
N ASP A 77 -8.05 -11.28 8.13
CA ASP A 77 -9.21 -11.98 7.56
C ASP A 77 -9.87 -12.94 8.56
N ILE A 78 -9.07 -13.63 9.39
CA ILE A 78 -9.59 -14.54 10.42
C ILE A 78 -10.34 -13.77 11.52
N ALA A 79 -9.89 -12.56 11.87
CA ALA A 79 -10.54 -11.73 12.88
C ALA A 79 -11.91 -11.18 12.42
N ASP A 80 -12.14 -11.10 11.11
CA ASP A 80 -13.39 -10.61 10.51
C ASP A 80 -14.38 -11.74 10.16
N LEU A 81 -14.01 -13.01 10.39
CA LEU A 81 -14.93 -14.14 10.27
C LEU A 81 -16.00 -14.07 11.39
N PRO A 82 -17.29 -14.27 11.07
CA PRO A 82 -18.31 -14.41 12.10
C PRO A 82 -17.95 -15.60 12.99
N ALA A 83 -18.14 -15.44 14.30
CA ALA A 83 -17.84 -16.50 15.27
C ALA A 83 -18.44 -17.85 14.80
N PRO A 84 -17.69 -18.96 14.91
CA PRO A 84 -18.20 -20.27 14.51
C PRO A 84 -19.46 -20.59 15.32
N GLY A 85 -20.62 -20.50 14.66
CA GLY A 85 -21.94 -20.65 15.29
C GLY A 85 -23.00 -19.62 14.87
N VAL A 86 -22.62 -18.50 14.24
CA VAL A 86 -23.61 -17.62 13.58
C VAL A 86 -24.04 -18.28 12.27
N ALA A 87 -25.18 -18.97 12.30
CA ALA A 87 -25.80 -19.47 11.08
C ALA A 87 -26.11 -18.27 10.17
N VAL A 88 -25.58 -18.27 8.95
CA VAL A 88 -26.02 -17.36 7.91
C VAL A 88 -27.50 -17.66 7.69
N SER A 89 -28.39 -16.78 8.14
CA SER A 89 -29.81 -16.90 7.85
C SER A 89 -29.97 -16.79 6.34
N THR A 90 -30.14 -17.93 5.68
CA THR A 90 -30.57 -17.97 4.28
C THR A 90 -31.86 -17.16 4.16
N PRO A 91 -31.94 -16.19 3.23
CA PRO A 91 -33.13 -15.38 3.08
C PRO A 91 -34.32 -16.30 2.75
N ASP A 92 -35.40 -16.14 3.52
CA ASP A 92 -36.69 -16.77 3.32
C ASP A 92 -37.28 -16.30 1.99
N ILE A 93 -37.10 -17.09 0.94
CA ILE A 93 -37.79 -16.90 -0.34
C ILE A 93 -39.15 -17.56 -0.13
N GLY A 94 -40.09 -16.76 0.38
CA GLY A 94 -41.49 -17.15 0.54
C GLY A 94 -42.13 -17.52 -0.80
N ASP A 95 -43.03 -18.51 -0.72
CA ASP A 95 -43.85 -19.08 -1.80
C ASP A 95 -44.81 -18.06 -2.43
#